data_AF-A0A2D0IJF7-F1
#
_entry.id   AF-A0A2D0IJF7-F1
#
_cell.length_a   1.000
_cell.length_b   1.000
_cell.length_c   1.000
_cell.angle_alpha   90.00
_cell.angle_beta   90.00
_cell.angle_gamma   90.00
#
_symmetry.space_group_name_H-M   'P 1'
#
loop_
_entity.id
_entity.type
_entity.pdbx_description
1 polymer ?
#
loop_
_entity_poly.entity_id
_entity_poly.type
_entity_poly.pdbx_seq_one_letter_code
_entity_poly.pdbx_strand_id
1 'polypeptide(L)'
;MPPQTRKLLLLIQQMAHAMAAEQQCALNTVRFTRRDIRDFTQWSDNQLKVHCQRLAEMEYLLVHGGSRGHLLQYELLWDGDGDSAHLSGLIMPV
;
A
#
# COMPACT_ATOMS: atom_id res chain seq x y z
N MET A 1 -11.80 -7.33 8.79
CA MET A 1 -10.33 -7.19 8.84
C MET A 1 -9.81 -7.32 10.28
N PRO A 2 -8.71 -8.06 10.56
CA PRO A 2 -8.11 -8.13 11.90
C PRO A 2 -7.60 -6.76 12.41
N PRO A 3 -7.63 -6.49 13.73
CA PRO A 3 -7.30 -5.15 14.27
C PRO A 3 -5.87 -4.70 13.94
N GLN A 4 -4.89 -5.61 13.95
CA GLN A 4 -3.52 -5.30 13.56
C GLN A 4 -3.38 -5.00 12.06
N THR A 5 -4.17 -5.67 11.21
CA THR A 5 -4.16 -5.43 9.76
C THR A 5 -4.75 -4.05 9.45
N ARG A 6 -5.82 -3.66 10.16
CA ARG A 6 -6.39 -2.31 10.08
C ARG A 6 -5.43 -1.23 10.55
N LYS A 7 -4.74 -1.47 11.67
CA LYS A 7 -3.71 -0.56 12.18
C LYS A 7 -2.60 -0.35 11.14
N LEU A 8 -2.13 -1.42 10.50
CA LEU A 8 -1.11 -1.30 9.46
C LEU A 8 -1.61 -0.52 8.23
N LEU A 9 -2.86 -0.75 7.79
CA LEU A 9 -3.45 -0.01 6.66
C LEU A 9 -3.44 1.50 6.90
N LEU A 10 -3.87 1.95 8.09
CA LEU A 10 -3.86 3.37 8.45
C LEU A 10 -2.44 3.97 8.48
N LEU A 11 -1.46 3.20 8.94
CA LEU A 11 -0.06 3.64 8.93
C LEU A 11 0.50 3.73 7.51
N ILE A 12 0.18 2.76 6.65
CA ILE A 12 0.56 2.78 5.24
C ILE A 12 -0.08 3.98 4.53
N GLN A 13 -1.35 4.30 4.84
CA GLN A 13 -2.02 5.49 4.31
C GLN A 13 -1.25 6.76 4.68
N GLN A 14 -0.94 6.95 5.96
CA GLN A 14 -0.16 8.11 6.42
C GLN A 14 1.20 8.21 5.70
N MET A 15 1.91 7.08 5.58
CA MET A 15 3.18 7.01 4.88
C MET A 15 3.05 7.37 3.39
N ALA A 16 2.06 6.81 2.70
CA ALA A 16 1.85 7.04 1.28
C ALA A 16 1.47 8.50 0.99
N HIS A 17 0.66 9.14 1.84
CA HIS A 17 0.39 10.57 1.74
C HIS A 17 1.63 11.43 1.97
N ALA A 18 2.48 11.08 2.95
CA ALA A 18 3.74 11.79 3.17
C ALA A 18 4.66 11.68 1.93
N MET A 19 4.81 10.48 1.38
CA MET A 19 5.59 10.26 0.15
C MET A 19 5.02 11.01 -1.05
N ALA A 20 3.69 11.02 -1.23
CA ALA A 20 3.03 11.78 -2.30
C ALA A 20 3.31 13.28 -2.20
N ALA A 21 3.24 13.83 -0.98
CA ALA A 21 3.52 15.24 -0.73
C ALA A 21 4.99 15.58 -0.99
N GLU A 22 5.93 14.75 -0.54
CA GLU A 22 7.37 14.91 -0.77
C GLU A 22 7.72 14.84 -2.26
N GLN A 23 7.09 13.93 -3.00
CA GLN A 23 7.32 13.72 -4.43
C GLN A 23 6.48 14.64 -5.33
N GLN A 24 5.56 15.42 -4.74
CA GLN A 24 4.60 16.27 -5.45
C GLN A 24 3.82 15.51 -6.53
N CYS A 25 3.38 14.29 -6.21
CA CYS A 25 2.70 13.39 -7.13
C CYS A 25 1.34 12.92 -6.58
N ALA A 26 0.55 12.24 -7.40
CA ALA A 26 -0.74 11.69 -6.98
C ALA A 26 -0.55 10.42 -6.13
N LEU A 27 -1.44 10.17 -5.17
CA LEU A 27 -1.35 9.04 -4.24
C LEU A 27 -1.29 7.68 -4.96
N ASN A 28 -2.07 7.49 -6.02
CA ASN A 28 -2.09 6.27 -6.84
C ASN A 28 -0.80 6.06 -7.66
N THR A 29 0.04 7.09 -7.80
CA THR A 29 1.35 6.95 -8.45
C THR A 29 2.47 6.59 -7.48
N VAL A 30 2.22 6.69 -6.17
CA VAL A 30 3.22 6.35 -5.16
C VAL A 30 3.52 4.85 -5.23
N ARG A 31 4.81 4.52 -5.24
CA ARG A 31 5.30 3.14 -5.13
C ARG A 31 6.20 3.04 -3.91
N PHE A 32 5.90 2.09 -3.04
CA PHE A 32 6.66 1.85 -1.82
C PHE A 32 6.92 0.35 -1.62
N THR A 33 7.96 0.02 -0.87
CA THR A 33 8.39 -1.36 -0.61
C THR A 33 8.06 -1.77 0.82
N ARG A 34 8.18 -3.07 1.13
CA ARG A 34 8.10 -3.51 2.55
C ARG A 34 9.16 -2.84 3.42
N ARG A 35 10.31 -2.49 2.86
CA ARG A 35 11.38 -1.80 3.59
C ARG A 35 10.92 -0.41 4.01
N ASP A 36 10.29 0.34 3.11
CA ASP A 36 9.78 1.68 3.42
C ASP A 36 8.72 1.61 4.54
N ILE A 37 7.81 0.63 4.45
CA ILE A 37 6.81 0.38 5.51
C ILE A 37 7.51 0.03 6.83
N ARG A 38 8.55 -0.80 6.81
CA ARG A 38 9.32 -1.15 8.02
C ARG A 38 9.97 0.06 8.63
N ASP A 39 10.65 0.87 7.82
CA ASP A 39 11.40 2.02 8.28
C ASP A 39 10.44 3.10 8.85
N PHE A 40 9.24 3.25 8.27
CA PHE A 40 8.20 4.17 8.79
C PHE A 40 7.49 3.65 10.05
N THR A 41 7.11 2.36 10.08
CA THR A 41 6.23 1.82 11.12
C THR A 41 6.96 1.14 12.28
N GLN A 42 8.21 0.72 12.07
CA GLN A 42 9.01 -0.11 12.98
C GLN A 42 8.39 -1.49 13.28
N TRP A 43 7.55 -2.01 12.37
CA TRP A 43 7.03 -3.37 12.47
C TRP A 43 8.08 -4.40 12.01
N SER A 44 8.05 -5.60 12.59
CA SER A 44 8.95 -6.67 12.15
C SER A 44 8.62 -7.15 10.74
N ASP A 45 9.64 -7.64 10.00
CA ASP A 45 9.46 -8.15 8.63
C ASP A 45 8.42 -9.29 8.56
N ASN A 46 8.36 -10.16 9.58
CA ASN A 46 7.36 -11.23 9.65
C ASN A 46 5.94 -10.69 9.74
N GLN A 47 5.70 -9.66 10.57
CA GLN A 47 4.40 -9.01 10.65
C GLN A 47 4.05 -8.36 9.31
N LEU A 48 4.98 -7.61 8.73
CA LEU A 48 4.75 -6.94 7.45
C LEU A 48 4.43 -7.93 6.33
N LYS A 49 5.13 -9.07 6.25
CA LYS A 49 4.83 -10.11 5.26
C LYS A 49 3.38 -10.59 5.37
N VAL A 50 2.94 -10.96 6.58
CA VAL A 50 1.59 -11.49 6.82
C VAL A 50 0.52 -10.42 6.53
N HIS A 51 0.71 -9.21 7.03
CA HIS A 51 -0.31 -8.17 6.95
C HIS A 51 -0.37 -7.49 5.58
N CYS A 52 0.77 -7.26 4.91
CA CYS A 52 0.76 -6.75 3.54
C CYS A 52 0.14 -7.76 2.57
N GLN A 53 0.38 -9.06 2.77
CA GLN A 53 -0.28 -10.10 1.97
C GLN A 53 -1.80 -10.05 2.14
N ARG A 54 -2.30 -10.00 3.39
CA ARG A 54 -3.75 -9.87 3.65
C ARG A 54 -4.34 -8.59 3.05
N LEU A 55 -3.64 -7.46 3.15
CA LEU A 55 -4.10 -6.20 2.56
C LEU A 55 -4.16 -6.27 1.03
N ALA A 56 -3.24 -6.99 0.40
CA ALA A 56 -3.29 -7.24 -1.04
C ALA A 56 -4.44 -8.20 -1.42
N GLU A 57 -4.66 -9.26 -0.64
CA GLU A 57 -5.81 -10.18 -0.82
C GLU A 57 -7.16 -9.48 -0.66
N MET A 58 -7.22 -8.41 0.15
CA MET A 58 -8.39 -7.55 0.34
C MET A 58 -8.45 -6.37 -0.64
N GLU A 59 -7.57 -6.33 -1.64
CA GLU A 59 -7.52 -5.28 -2.67
C GLU A 59 -7.27 -3.86 -2.15
N TYR A 60 -6.68 -3.72 -0.96
CA TYR A 60 -6.24 -2.42 -0.45
C TYR A 60 -4.82 -2.05 -0.91
N LEU A 61 -4.01 -3.05 -1.27
CA LEU A 61 -2.68 -2.86 -1.83
C LEU A 61 -2.56 -3.57 -3.18
N LEU A 62 -2.19 -2.83 -4.24
CA LEU A 62 -1.79 -3.43 -5.50
C LEU A 62 -0.30 -3.78 -5.46
N VAL A 63 0.05 -5.02 -5.83
CA VAL A 63 1.43 -5.49 -5.87
C VAL A 63 2.00 -5.31 -7.28
N HIS A 64 3.13 -4.62 -7.37
CA HIS A 64 3.89 -4.41 -8.61
C HIS A 64 5.20 -5.20 -8.57
N GLY A 65 5.60 -5.77 -9.71
CA GLY A 65 6.88 -6.47 -9.86
C GLY A 65 6.94 -7.82 -9.13
N GLY A 66 8.11 -8.17 -8.58
CA GLY A 66 8.34 -9.43 -7.87
C GLY A 66 8.71 -10.64 -8.76
N SER A 67 8.91 -10.44 -10.06
CA SER A 67 9.48 -11.44 -10.97
C SER A 67 10.84 -10.99 -11.50
N ARG A 68 11.72 -11.95 -11.83
CA ARG A 68 13.00 -11.80 -12.55
C ARG A 68 13.75 -10.45 -12.32
N GLY A 69 14.14 -10.18 -11.07
CA GLY A 69 15.05 -9.07 -10.73
C GLY A 69 14.39 -7.73 -10.38
N HIS A 70 13.06 -7.60 -10.49
CA HIS A 70 12.36 -6.40 -10.04
C HIS A 70 12.02 -6.48 -8.54
N LEU A 71 12.26 -5.37 -7.82
CA LEU A 71 11.84 -5.24 -6.42
C LEU A 71 10.30 -5.29 -6.33
N LEU A 72 9.81 -5.99 -5.30
CA LEU A 72 8.38 -6.03 -5.00
C LEU A 72 7.97 -4.68 -4.40
N GLN A 73 7.04 -4.02 -5.09
CA GLN A 73 6.49 -2.72 -4.69
C GLN A 73 4.98 -2.83 -4.45
N TYR A 74 4.46 -1.90 -3.68
CA TYR A 74 3.05 -1.74 -3.37
C TYR A 74 2.58 -0.35 -3.81
N GLU A 75 1.30 -0.29 -4.15
CA GLU A 75 0.51 0.92 -4.35
C GLU A 75 -0.72 0.84 -3.44
N LEU A 76 -1.10 1.96 -2.84
CA LEU A 76 -2.28 2.03 -1.99
C LEU A 76 -3.52 2.30 -2.86
N LEU A 77 -4.49 1.37 -2.83
CA LEU A 77 -5.77 1.50 -3.52
C LEU A 77 -6.88 2.09 -2.64
N TRP A 78 -6.66 2.12 -1.33
CA TRP A 78 -7.65 2.59 -0.36
C TRP A 78 -7.58 4.10 -0.13
N ASP A 79 -8.70 4.80 -0.27
CA ASP A 79 -8.82 6.26 -0.18
C ASP A 79 -9.17 6.79 1.22
N GLY A 80 -9.61 5.93 2.14
CA GLY A 80 -9.93 6.34 3.51
C GLY A 80 -11.41 6.26 3.88
N ASP A 81 -12.32 6.09 2.90
CA ASP A 81 -13.74 6.03 3.16
C ASP A 81 -14.23 4.57 3.34
N GLY A 82 -15.25 4.38 4.17
CA GLY A 82 -15.61 3.09 4.76
C GLY A 82 -15.86 1.94 3.76
N ASP A 83 -15.30 0.77 4.08
CA ASP A 83 -15.54 -0.60 3.55
C ASP A 83 -15.71 -0.80 2.03
N SER A 84 -15.43 0.22 1.24
CA SER A 84 -15.51 0.18 -0.21
C SER A 84 -14.09 0.19 -0.71
N ALA A 85 -13.57 -0.99 -1.09
CA ALA A 85 -12.44 -1.06 -2.00
C ALA A 85 -12.88 -0.40 -3.31
N HIS A 86 -12.78 0.93 -3.38
CA HIS A 86 -13.07 1.66 -4.61
C HIS A 86 -11.97 1.31 -5.60
N LEU A 87 -12.32 0.42 -6.53
CA LEU A 87 -11.57 0.13 -7.74
C LEU A 87 -11.36 1.44 -8.52
N SER A 88 -10.34 2.20 -8.14
CA SER A 88 -9.78 3.29 -8.94
C SER A 88 -8.91 2.69 -10.05
N GLY A 89 -9.55 1.87 -10.88
CA GLY A 89 -8.94 1.16 -12.00
C GLY A 89 -9.82 1.11 -13.25
N LEU A 90 -10.91 1.88 -13.30
CA LEU A 90 -11.76 1.97 -14.49
C LEU A 90 -11.47 3.27 -15.26
N ILE A 91 -10.75 3.07 -16.37
CA ILE A 91 -10.70 3.87 -17.61
C ILE A 91 -9.97 5.22 -17.54
N MET A 92 -8.76 5.27 -18.12
CA MET A 92 -8.28 6.44 -18.85
C MET A 92 -8.21 6.02 -20.33
N PRO A 93 -9.12 6.50 -21.21
CA PRO A 93 -8.92 6.35 -22.64
C PRO A 93 -7.84 7.34 -23.09
N VAL A 94 -6.97 6.87 -23.97
CA VAL A 94 -6.03 7.69 -24.77
C VAL A 94 -6.78 8.51 -25.80
#